data_AF-A0AAW8SSN4-F1
#
_entry.id   AF-A0AAW8SSN4-F1
#
_cell.length_a   1.000
_cell.length_b   1.000
_cell.length_c   1.000
_cell.angle_alpha   90.00
_cell.angle_beta   90.00
_cell.angle_gamma   90.00
#
_symmetry.space_group_name_H-M   'P 1'
#
loop_
_entity.id
_entity.type
_entity.pdbx_description
1 polymer ?
#
loop_
_entity_poly.entity_id
_entity_poly.type
_entity_poly.pdbx_seq_one_letter_code
_entity_poly.pdbx_strand_id
1 'polypeptide(L)' 'MMKMMEIKILKIGDEVTAQTVDGSLKTGIVTTFGQHVVIISCGAYRYTVRKSELKAQGYRMPPYKKHVHFALQPNVKRA' A
#
# COMPACT_ATOMS: atom_id res chain seq x y z
N MET A 1 -5.67 -26.33 -16.29
CA MET A 1 -5.31 -26.36 -14.85
C MET A 1 -5.26 -24.92 -14.34
N MET A 2 -6.39 -24.38 -13.89
CA MET A 2 -6.43 -23.03 -13.32
C MET A 2 -6.03 -23.14 -11.85
N LYS A 3 -4.79 -22.75 -11.52
CA LYS A 3 -4.37 -22.57 -10.13
C LYS A 3 -5.35 -21.58 -9.48
N MET A 4 -6.16 -22.06 -8.56
CA MET A 4 -6.83 -21.24 -7.56
C MET A 4 -5.72 -20.44 -6.85
N MET A 5 -5.44 -19.24 -7.33
CA MET A 5 -4.63 -18.28 -6.60
C MET A 5 -5.47 -17.89 -5.40
N GLU A 6 -5.18 -18.49 -4.26
CA GLU A 6 -5.72 -18.07 -2.97
C GLU A 6 -5.57 -16.55 -2.88
N ILE A 7 -6.70 -15.86 -2.93
CA ILE A 7 -6.73 -14.40 -2.93
C ILE A 7 -6.32 -13.96 -1.52
N LYS A 8 -5.02 -13.82 -1.28
CA LYS A 8 -4.49 -13.34 -0.01
C LYS A 8 -4.80 -11.85 0.09
N ILE A 9 -5.59 -11.51 1.11
CA ILE A 9 -5.85 -10.12 1.48
C ILE A 9 -4.60 -9.59 2.14
N LEU A 10 -3.96 -8.59 1.52
CA LEU A 10 -2.77 -7.94 2.09
C LEU A 10 -3.16 -7.18 3.36
N LYS A 11 -2.42 -7.33 4.45
CA LYS A 11 -2.58 -6.53 5.68
C LYS A 11 -1.31 -5.76 6.01
N ILE A 12 -1.46 -4.78 6.90
CA ILE A 12 -0.30 -4.11 7.50
C ILE A 12 0.40 -5.14 8.38
N GLY A 13 1.72 -5.25 8.27
CA GLY A 13 2.52 -6.25 8.96
C GLY A 13 2.82 -7.50 8.14
N ASP A 14 2.18 -7.70 6.98
CA ASP A 14 2.53 -8.80 6.08
C ASP A 14 3.85 -8.53 5.37
N GLU A 15 4.69 -9.57 5.26
CA GLU A 15 5.87 -9.55 4.42
C GLU A 15 5.48 -9.84 2.97
N VAL A 16 5.92 -8.96 2.06
CA VAL A 16 5.62 -9.08 0.63
C VAL A 16 6.88 -8.81 -0.19
N THR A 17 7.01 -9.57 -1.27
CA THR A 17 8.08 -9.38 -2.26
C THR A 17 7.49 -8.78 -3.52
N ALA A 18 7.83 -7.54 -3.81
CA ALA A 18 7.27 -6.82 -4.95
C ALA A 18 8.30 -5.93 -5.64
N GLN A 19 8.03 -5.63 -6.90
CA GLN A 19 8.82 -4.66 -7.64
C GLN A 19 8.47 -3.24 -7.18
N THR A 20 9.49 -2.50 -6.76
CA THR A 20 9.36 -1.09 -6.39
C THR A 20 9.15 -0.23 -7.64
N VAL A 21 8.75 1.03 -7.45
CA VAL A 21 8.64 2.00 -8.57
C VAL A 21 9.94 2.16 -9.35
N ASP A 22 11.10 1.93 -8.71
CA ASP A 22 12.43 1.94 -9.33
C ASP A 22 12.76 0.68 -10.14
N GLY A 23 11.82 -0.27 -10.28
CA GLY A 23 12.03 -1.52 -11.02
C GLY A 23 12.82 -2.59 -10.26
N SER A 24 13.24 -2.31 -9.02
CA SER A 24 13.96 -3.27 -8.18
C SER A 24 13.01 -4.18 -7.42
N LEU A 25 13.27 -5.49 -7.41
CA LEU A 25 12.52 -6.42 -6.57
C LEU A 25 12.99 -6.28 -5.12
N LYS A 26 12.07 -5.99 -4.19
CA LYS A 26 12.37 -5.87 -2.77
C LYS A 26 11.36 -6.65 -1.94
N THR A 27 11.85 -7.28 -0.89
CA THR A 27 11.04 -7.94 0.14
C THR A 27 10.98 -7.06 1.35
N GLY A 28 9.79 -6.81 1.87
CA GLY A 28 9.62 -5.98 3.04
C GLY A 28 8.24 -6.10 3.66
N ILE A 29 8.13 -5.57 4.86
CA ILE A 29 6.90 -5.58 5.64
C ILE A 29 6.02 -4.41 5.21
N VAL A 30 4.76 -4.68 4.89
CA VAL A 30 3.78 -3.66 4.55
C VAL A 30 3.54 -2.78 5.76
N THR A 31 3.89 -1.51 5.66
CA THR A 31 3.71 -0.54 6.75
C THR A 31 2.49 0.34 6.52
N THR A 32 2.20 0.72 5.28
CA THR A 32 1.11 1.65 4.97
C THR A 32 0.56 1.41 3.56
N PHE A 33 -0.75 1.58 3.41
CA PHE A 33 -1.43 1.57 2.12
C PHE A 33 -1.74 3.00 1.69
N GLY A 34 -1.22 3.44 0.56
CA GLY A 34 -1.66 4.64 -0.14
C GLY A 34 -2.87 4.36 -1.04
N GLN A 35 -3.28 5.35 -1.83
CA GLN A 35 -4.39 5.18 -2.78
C GLN A 35 -4.04 4.20 -3.91
N HIS A 36 -2.90 4.42 -4.58
CA HIS A 36 -2.41 3.58 -5.69
C HIS A 36 -1.10 2.84 -5.39
N VAL A 37 -0.52 3.10 -4.22
CA VAL A 37 0.78 2.55 -3.81
C VAL A 37 0.68 1.86 -2.45
N VAL A 38 1.66 1.03 -2.14
CA VAL A 38 1.88 0.37 -0.85
C VAL A 38 3.30 0.69 -0.42
N ILE A 39 3.49 1.07 0.83
CA ILE A 39 4.80 1.33 1.40
C ILE A 39 5.22 0.07 2.14
N ILE A 40 6.36 -0.49 1.74
CA ILE A 40 7.00 -1.63 2.41
C ILE A 40 8.27 -1.14 3.12
N SER A 41 8.55 -1.69 4.29
CA SER A 41 9.78 -1.45 5.03
C SER A 41 10.69 -2.65 4.90
N CYS A 42 11.91 -2.43 4.43
CA CYS A 42 12.95 -3.44 4.32
C CYS A 42 14.12 -2.97 5.19
N GLY A 43 14.15 -3.43 6.45
CA GLY A 43 15.08 -2.92 7.46
C GLY A 43 14.84 -1.44 7.75
N ALA A 44 15.90 -0.63 7.66
CA ALA A 44 15.84 0.82 7.87
C ALA A 44 15.25 1.62 6.69
N TYR A 45 15.10 0.98 5.52
CA TYR A 45 14.67 1.65 4.30
C TYR A 45 13.19 1.39 4.02
N ARG A 46 12.50 2.42 3.51
CA ARG A 46 11.11 2.33 3.06
C ARG A 46 11.08 2.41 1.55
N TYR A 47 10.31 1.52 0.94
CA TYR A 47 10.16 1.44 -0.51
C TYR A 47 8.69 1.57 -0.89
N THR A 48 8.46 2.23 -2.02
CA THR A 48 7.12 2.38 -2.57
C THR A 48 6.91 1.34 -3.66
N VAL A 49 5.80 0.61 -3.55
CA VAL A 49 5.38 -0.46 -4.46
C VAL A 49 4.05 -0.06 -5.08
N ARG A 50 3.88 -0.32 -6.38
CA ARG A 50 2.60 -0.07 -7.04
C ARG A 50 1.60 -1.16 -6.70
N LYS A 51 0.35 -0.79 -6.45
CA LYS A 51 -0.73 -1.77 -6.24
C LYS A 51 -0.97 -2.64 -7.47
N SER A 52 -0.71 -2.13 -8.68
CA SER A 52 -0.84 -2.93 -9.91
C SER A 52 0.02 -4.19 -9.87
N GLU A 53 1.27 -4.08 -9.39
CA GLU A 53 2.21 -5.20 -9.28
C GLU A 53 1.72 -6.27 -8.32
N LEU A 54 1.30 -5.85 -7.11
CA LEU A 54 0.75 -6.77 -6.11
C LEU A 54 -0.53 -7.45 -6.60
N LYS A 55 -1.37 -6.73 -7.37
CA LYS A 55 -2.58 -7.29 -7.97
C LYS A 55 -2.25 -8.32 -9.05
N ALA A 56 -1.21 -8.08 -9.85
CA ALA A 56 -0.73 -9.04 -10.85
C ALA A 56 -0.19 -10.33 -10.21
N GLN A 57 0.38 -10.23 -9.01
CA GLN A 57 0.79 -11.38 -8.20
C GLN A 57 -0.37 -12.13 -7.52
N GLY A 58 -1.61 -11.63 -7.64
CA GLY A 58 -2.80 -12.26 -7.06
C GLY A 58 -3.18 -11.75 -5.67
N TYR A 59 -2.51 -10.70 -5.16
CA TYR A 59 -2.90 -10.10 -3.89
C TYR A 59 -4.10 -9.16 -4.04
N ARG A 60 -5.02 -9.23 -3.07
CA ARG A 60 -6.16 -8.31 -2.97
C ARG A 60 -5.85 -7.26 -1.92
N MET A 61 -5.78 -5.99 -2.34
CA MET A 61 -5.65 -4.90 -1.38
C MET A 61 -6.92 -4.75 -0.54
N PRO A 62 -6.78 -4.42 0.75
CA PRO A 62 -7.92 -4.04 1.56
C PRO A 62 -8.52 -2.74 1.00
N PRO A 63 -9.84 -2.52 1.19
CA PRO A 63 -10.48 -1.27 0.80
C PRO A 63 -9.77 -0.12 1.50
N TYR A 64 -9.20 0.79 0.70
CA TYR A 64 -8.47 1.94 1.22
C TYR A 64 -9.44 2.85 1.97
N LYS A 65 -9.44 2.77 3.31
CA LYS A 65 -10.10 3.77 4.15
C LYS A 65 -9.22 5.02 4.15
N LYS A 66 -9.48 5.94 3.23
CA LYS A 66 -8.88 7.26 3.25
C LYS A 66 -9.27 7.91 4.58
N HIS A 67 -8.32 8.02 5.52
CA HIS A 67 -8.49 8.92 6.67
C HIS A 67 -8.40 10.36 6.13
N VAL A 68 -9.49 10.82 5.52
CA VAL A 68 -9.69 12.24 5.23
C VAL A 68 -9.93 12.93 6.56
N HIS A 69 -8.87 13.40 7.21
CA HIS A 69 -9.01 14.52 8.14
C HIS A 69 -9.37 15.73 7.28
N PHE A 70 -10.68 15.98 7.12
CA PHE A 70 -11.14 17.30 6.69
C PHE A 70 -10.76 18.27 7.81
N ALA A 71 -9.60 18.90 7.71
CA ALA A 71 -9.32 20.09 8.49
C ALA A 71 -10.25 21.19 7.97
N LEU A 72 -11.47 21.23 8.50
CA LEU A 72 -12.33 22.41 8.42
C LEU A 72 -11.58 23.51 9.18
N GLN A 73 -10.78 24.31 8.47
CA GLN A 73 -10.23 25.54 9.03
C GLN A 73 -11.42 26.45 9.34
N PRO A 74 -11.70 26.82 10.60
CA PRO A 74 -12.75 27.78 10.88
C PRO A 74 -12.32 29.11 10.27
N ASN A 75 -13.10 29.55 9.28
CA ASN A 75 -12.98 30.82 8.59
C ASN A 75 -12.89 31.95 9.64
N VAL A 76 -11.70 32.48 9.87
CA VAL A 76 -11.46 33.57 10.80
C VAL A 76 -12.10 34.82 10.20
N LYS A 77 -13.32 35.13 10.63
CA LYS A 77 -13.94 36.44 10.36
C LYS A 77 -13.09 37.50 11.06
N ARG A 78 -12.35 38.30 10.29
CA ARG A 78 -11.78 39.57 10.75
C ARG A 78 -12.95 40.51 11.06
N ALA A 79 -13.08 40.87 12.33
CA ALA A 79 -13.86 42.01 12.80
C ALA A 79 -13.02 43.30 12.63
#